data_AF-A0A1Q7WX49-F1
#
_entry.id   AF-A0A1Q7WX49-F1
#
_cell.length_a   1.000
_cell.length_b   1.000
_cell.length_c   1.000
_cell.angle_alpha   90.00
_cell.angle_beta   90.00
_cell.angle_gamma   90.00
#
_symmetry.space_group_name_H-M   'P 1'
#
loop_
_entity.id
_entity.type
_entity.pdbx_description
1 polymer ?
#
loop_
_entity_poly.entity_id
_entity_poly.type
_entity_poly.pdbx_seq_one_letter_code
_entity_poly.pdbx_strand_id
1 'polypeptide(L)'
;MKKSLIPTGVISLVVLGLVVAMFVVNTGVFAVHANDKKEVTIHVIEHAVTDTVGDVPPAGDSLGDQLAFHNPVYDVADKKQVGHDNGNCVRTVTGKGTGVWECFWTVFLAGGQITVEGPYNDNGTDTTLAITGGTGAFKEARGQMVLHDHFGNGTEYDFIYEVEL
;
A
#
# COMPACT_ATOMS: atom_id res chain seq x y z
N MET A 1 -33.24 -67.69 -32.02
CA MET A 1 -32.87 -66.27 -31.81
C MET A 1 -32.77 -66.00 -30.31
N LYS A 2 -31.58 -66.11 -29.72
CA LYS A 2 -31.37 -65.81 -28.29
C LYS A 2 -30.23 -64.78 -28.19
N LYS A 3 -30.59 -63.68 -27.54
CA LYS A 3 -29.88 -62.40 -27.42
C LYS A 3 -28.70 -62.58 -26.45
N SER A 4 -27.51 -62.12 -26.84
CA SER A 4 -26.38 -62.01 -25.91
C SER A 4 -26.60 -60.81 -25.00
N LEU A 5 -26.74 -61.07 -23.71
CA LEU A 5 -26.76 -60.05 -22.66
C LEU A 5 -25.34 -59.49 -22.52
N ILE A 6 -25.16 -58.21 -22.80
CA ILE A 6 -23.97 -57.48 -22.39
C ILE A 6 -24.08 -57.27 -20.87
N PRO A 7 -23.13 -57.77 -20.05
CA PRO A 7 -23.19 -57.59 -18.61
C PRO A 7 -22.94 -56.11 -18.27
N THR A 8 -23.97 -55.46 -17.76
CA THR A 8 -24.01 -54.08 -17.25
C THR A 8 -22.94 -53.77 -16.18
N GLY A 9 -22.27 -54.78 -15.63
CA GLY A 9 -21.18 -54.61 -14.66
C GLY A 9 -19.88 -54.02 -15.23
N VAL A 10 -19.63 -54.16 -16.54
CA VAL A 10 -18.38 -53.64 -17.15
C VAL A 10 -18.44 -52.12 -17.37
N ILE A 11 -19.63 -51.56 -17.52
CA ILE A 11 -19.84 -50.12 -17.76
C ILE A 11 -19.71 -49.31 -16.46
N SER A 12 -20.16 -49.85 -15.31
CA SER A 12 -20.07 -49.13 -14.03
C SER A 12 -18.64 -48.98 -13.48
N LEU A 13 -17.74 -49.92 -13.76
CA LEU A 13 -16.34 -49.85 -13.29
C LEU A 13 -15.49 -48.86 -14.09
N VAL A 14 -15.79 -48.68 -15.39
CA VAL A 14 -15.08 -47.71 -16.25
C VAL A 14 -15.51 -46.27 -15.93
N VAL A 15 -16.78 -46.04 -15.62
CA VAL A 15 -17.28 -44.69 -15.28
C VAL A 15 -16.77 -44.24 -13.90
N LEU A 16 -16.67 -45.13 -12.91
CA LEU A 16 -16.13 -44.77 -11.59
C LEU A 16 -14.62 -44.49 -11.63
N GLY A 17 -13.86 -45.22 -12.45
CA GLY A 17 -12.43 -44.96 -12.66
C GLY A 17 -12.14 -43.60 -13.33
N LEU A 18 -13.00 -43.17 -14.25
CA LEU A 18 -12.87 -41.86 -14.91
C LEU A 18 -13.25 -40.67 -14.01
N VAL A 19 -14.23 -40.84 -13.11
CA VAL A 19 -14.62 -39.77 -12.17
C VAL A 19 -13.59 -39.58 -11.06
N VAL A 20 -12.95 -40.65 -10.58
CA VAL A 20 -11.86 -40.54 -9.60
C VAL A 20 -10.58 -39.98 -10.24
N ALA A 21 -10.31 -40.27 -11.51
CA ALA A 21 -9.17 -39.70 -12.24
C ALA A 21 -9.31 -38.17 -12.49
N MET A 22 -10.52 -37.62 -12.51
CA MET A 22 -10.75 -36.18 -12.67
C MET A 22 -10.60 -35.36 -11.38
N PHE A 23 -10.49 -36.00 -10.21
CA PHE A 23 -10.34 -35.30 -8.93
C PHE A 23 -8.88 -35.16 -8.43
N VAL A 24 -7.89 -35.65 -9.19
CA VAL A 24 -6.47 -35.69 -8.74
C VAL A 24 -5.57 -34.64 -9.40
N VAL A 25 -6.12 -33.72 -10.20
CA VAL A 25 -5.30 -32.68 -10.87
C VAL A 25 -5.73 -31.27 -10.46
N ASN A 26 -5.78 -31.01 -9.16
CA ASN A 26 -5.69 -29.63 -8.67
C ASN A 26 -4.85 -29.53 -7.39
N THR A 27 -3.71 -30.22 -7.37
CA THR A 27 -2.55 -29.73 -6.61
C THR A 27 -1.88 -28.64 -7.45
N GLY A 28 -2.62 -27.56 -7.71
CA GLY A 28 -2.00 -26.28 -7.99
C GLY A 28 -1.23 -25.90 -6.72
N VAL A 29 -0.02 -26.44 -6.59
CA VAL A 29 1.02 -25.78 -5.83
C VAL A 29 1.11 -24.44 -6.55
N PHE A 30 0.50 -23.41 -5.97
CA PHE A 30 0.95 -22.06 -6.23
C PHE A 30 2.40 -22.10 -5.74
N ALA A 31 3.31 -22.47 -6.65
CA ALA A 31 4.67 -22.03 -6.56
C ALA A 31 4.51 -20.51 -6.56
N VAL A 32 4.46 -19.93 -5.35
CA VAL A 32 4.82 -18.55 -5.15
C VAL A 32 6.16 -18.47 -5.87
N HIS A 33 6.17 -17.92 -7.07
CA HIS A 33 7.41 -17.49 -7.66
C HIS A 33 8.04 -16.63 -6.58
N ALA A 34 9.16 -17.09 -6.02
CA ALA A 34 10.07 -16.21 -5.33
C ALA A 34 10.35 -15.12 -6.35
N ASN A 35 9.67 -13.98 -6.17
CA ASN A 35 9.85 -12.86 -7.04
C ASN A 35 11.29 -12.45 -6.78
N ASP A 36 12.16 -12.52 -7.77
CA ASP A 36 13.49 -11.90 -7.73
C ASP A 36 13.36 -10.36 -7.72
N LYS A 37 12.31 -9.83 -7.07
CA LYS A 37 12.08 -8.41 -6.87
C LYS A 37 13.09 -7.93 -5.86
N LYS A 38 13.75 -6.83 -6.19
CA LYS A 38 14.69 -6.21 -5.29
C LYS A 38 13.89 -5.37 -4.29
N GLU A 39 13.80 -5.84 -3.06
CA GLU A 39 13.26 -5.04 -1.96
C GLU A 39 14.29 -3.99 -1.53
N VAL A 40 13.84 -2.73 -1.46
CA VAL A 40 14.64 -1.58 -1.03
C VAL A 40 13.87 -0.81 0.02
N THR A 41 14.45 -0.69 1.22
CA THR A 41 13.93 0.21 2.24
C THR A 41 14.55 1.59 2.08
N ILE A 42 13.71 2.62 1.97
CA ILE A 42 14.12 4.02 2.01
C ILE A 42 13.49 4.63 3.26
N HIS A 43 14.33 5.06 4.20
CA HIS A 43 13.88 5.71 5.43
C HIS A 43 14.39 7.15 5.43
N VAL A 44 13.45 8.08 5.45
CA VAL A 44 13.69 9.52 5.49
C VAL A 44 12.78 10.16 6.53
N ILE A 45 13.19 11.33 7.03
CA ILE A 45 12.43 12.10 8.03
C ILE A 45 11.91 13.36 7.34
N GLU A 46 10.61 13.53 7.32
CA GLU A 46 9.95 14.74 6.84
C GLU A 46 9.75 15.72 8.00
N HIS A 47 9.96 17.02 7.73
CA HIS A 47 9.70 18.09 8.69
C HIS A 47 8.48 18.89 8.26
N ALA A 48 7.33 18.66 8.89
CA ALA A 48 6.03 19.23 8.56
C ALA A 48 5.90 20.73 8.90
N VAL A 49 6.63 21.57 8.17
CA VAL A 49 6.77 23.02 8.46
C VAL A 49 5.82 23.91 7.65
N THR A 50 5.16 23.38 6.62
CA THR A 50 4.28 24.16 5.72
C THR A 50 2.80 23.78 5.80
N ASP A 51 2.49 22.72 6.55
CA ASP A 51 1.17 22.13 6.69
C ASP A 51 0.09 23.17 6.99
N THR A 52 -0.90 23.24 6.12
CA THR A 52 -2.00 24.19 6.24
C THR A 52 -3.32 23.50 5.91
N VAL A 53 -4.31 23.64 6.81
CA VAL A 53 -5.67 23.14 6.60
C VAL A 53 -6.56 24.26 6.07
N GLY A 54 -7.14 24.04 4.90
CA GLY A 54 -8.28 24.81 4.38
C GLY A 54 -9.59 24.24 4.93
N ASP A 55 -10.37 25.11 5.57
CA ASP A 55 -11.65 24.79 6.21
C ASP A 55 -12.80 24.78 5.18
N VAL A 56 -13.53 23.66 5.10
CA VAL A 56 -14.75 23.51 4.30
C VAL A 56 -15.96 23.58 5.22
N PRO A 57 -16.97 24.44 4.95
CA PRO A 57 -18.11 24.58 5.84
C PRO A 57 -18.80 23.25 6.19
N PRO A 58 -19.24 23.06 7.44
CA PRO A 58 -19.30 24.05 8.53
C PRO A 58 -17.95 24.29 9.19
N ALA A 59 -17.71 25.51 9.68
CA ALA A 59 -16.44 25.87 10.31
C ALA A 59 -16.03 24.93 11.44
N GLY A 60 -14.75 24.56 11.47
CA GLY A 60 -14.17 23.69 12.48
C GLY A 60 -13.48 22.49 11.86
N ASP A 61 -13.56 21.34 12.53
CA ASP A 61 -13.15 20.06 11.98
C ASP A 61 -14.32 19.47 11.18
N SER A 62 -14.18 19.45 9.86
CA SER A 62 -15.26 19.16 8.90
C SER A 62 -14.84 18.15 7.86
N LEU A 63 -15.82 17.34 7.41
CA LEU A 63 -15.61 16.47 6.26
C LEU A 63 -15.34 17.30 5.01
N GLY A 64 -14.26 16.97 4.31
CA GLY A 64 -13.82 17.70 3.12
C GLY A 64 -12.80 18.79 3.40
N ASP A 65 -12.44 19.08 4.66
CA ASP A 65 -11.29 19.95 4.95
C ASP A 65 -10.06 19.44 4.18
N GLN A 66 -9.24 20.37 3.71
CA GLN A 66 -8.11 20.06 2.84
C GLN A 66 -6.81 20.45 3.52
N LEU A 67 -5.99 19.46 3.86
CA LEU A 67 -4.59 19.67 4.25
C LEU A 67 -3.74 19.78 2.97
N ALA A 68 -2.85 20.75 2.90
CA ALA A 68 -1.85 20.87 1.83
C ALA A 68 -0.47 21.18 2.41
N PHE A 69 0.58 20.63 1.79
CA PHE A 69 1.95 20.70 2.31
C PHE A 69 3.03 20.59 1.21
N HIS A 70 4.22 21.08 1.54
CA HIS A 70 5.48 20.98 0.79
C HIS A 70 6.66 21.11 1.76
N ASN A 71 7.23 19.99 2.18
CA ASN A 71 8.14 19.94 3.31
C ASN A 71 9.53 19.44 2.92
N PRO A 72 10.59 19.90 3.62
CA PRO A 72 11.93 19.35 3.42
C PRO A 72 12.01 17.92 4.00
N VAL A 73 12.79 17.07 3.34
CA VAL A 73 12.97 15.66 3.72
C VAL A 73 14.46 15.39 3.96
N TYR A 74 14.75 14.80 5.11
CA TYR A 74 16.09 14.56 5.66
C TYR A 74 16.44 13.06 5.68
N ASP A 75 17.73 12.76 5.79
CA ASP A 75 18.20 11.41 6.05
C ASP A 75 17.73 10.89 7.41
N VAL A 76 17.77 9.57 7.62
CA VAL A 76 17.36 8.90 8.87
C VAL A 76 18.12 9.39 10.12
N ALA A 77 19.29 10.00 9.96
CA ALA A 77 20.05 10.59 11.06
C ALA A 77 19.54 12.00 11.44
N ASP A 78 18.62 12.55 10.66
CA ASP A 78 18.12 13.92 10.71
C ASP A 78 19.28 14.94 10.70
N LYS A 79 20.16 14.85 9.71
CA LYS A 79 21.36 15.71 9.60
C LYS A 79 21.51 16.37 8.26
N LYS A 80 21.00 15.75 7.20
CA LYS A 80 21.16 16.25 5.84
C LYS A 80 19.84 16.17 5.08
N GLN A 81 19.43 17.28 4.51
CA GLN A 81 18.32 17.29 3.56
C GLN A 81 18.69 16.46 2.33
N VAL A 82 17.89 15.44 2.03
CA VAL A 82 18.05 14.53 0.89
C VAL A 82 16.97 14.73 -0.17
N GLY A 83 15.96 15.55 0.14
CA GLY A 83 14.84 15.81 -0.75
C GLY A 83 13.83 16.82 -0.19
N HIS A 84 12.63 16.73 -0.74
CA HIS A 84 11.43 17.39 -0.25
C HIS A 84 10.23 16.54 -0.66
N ASP A 85 9.06 16.87 -0.17
CA ASP A 85 7.81 16.32 -0.65
C ASP A 85 6.82 17.42 -1.06
N ASN A 86 5.68 17.02 -1.62
CA ASN A 86 4.48 17.84 -1.64
C ASN A 86 3.25 16.95 -1.72
N GLY A 87 2.14 17.42 -1.15
CA GLY A 87 0.93 16.63 -1.16
C GLY A 87 -0.29 17.36 -0.65
N ASN A 88 -1.34 16.58 -0.51
CA ASN A 88 -2.58 17.01 0.10
C ASN A 88 -3.30 15.84 0.77
N CYS A 89 -4.18 16.17 1.70
CA CYS A 89 -5.13 15.23 2.26
C CYS A 89 -6.53 15.83 2.38
N VAL A 90 -7.54 14.98 2.30
CA VAL A 90 -8.95 15.33 2.53
C VAL A 90 -9.40 14.73 3.86
N ARG A 91 -10.08 15.51 4.69
CA ARG A 91 -10.67 15.02 5.95
C ARG A 91 -11.84 14.09 5.66
N THR A 92 -11.73 12.82 6.04
CA THR A 92 -12.76 11.79 5.80
C THR A 92 -13.42 11.29 7.08
N VAL A 93 -12.76 11.48 8.23
CA VAL A 93 -13.34 11.22 9.57
C VAL A 93 -12.98 12.38 10.49
N THR A 94 -13.98 13.06 11.05
CA THR A 94 -13.82 14.14 12.04
C THR A 94 -13.70 13.56 13.45
N GLY A 95 -13.06 14.28 14.36
CA GLY A 95 -13.00 13.97 15.78
C GLY A 95 -11.59 14.08 16.34
N LYS A 96 -11.43 14.81 17.45
CA LYS A 96 -10.14 15.00 18.10
C LYS A 96 -9.56 13.65 18.55
N GLY A 97 -8.41 13.27 18.00
CA GLY A 97 -7.74 12.00 18.32
C GLY A 97 -8.45 10.76 17.77
N THR A 98 -9.42 10.93 16.87
CA THR A 98 -10.04 9.84 16.10
C THR A 98 -10.17 10.21 14.62
N GLY A 99 -9.56 11.33 14.23
CA GLY A 99 -9.64 11.87 12.89
C GLY A 99 -8.82 11.05 11.91
N VAL A 100 -9.31 11.00 10.68
CA VAL A 100 -8.62 10.34 9.57
C VAL A 100 -8.66 11.27 8.36
N TRP A 101 -7.50 11.40 7.75
CA TRP A 101 -7.30 12.07 6.47
C TRP A 101 -7.01 11.02 5.41
N GLU A 102 -7.57 11.19 4.21
CA GLU A 102 -7.16 10.43 3.02
C GLU A 102 -6.15 11.27 2.25
N CYS A 103 -4.96 10.75 2.05
CA CYS A 103 -3.80 11.53 1.61
C CYS A 103 -3.23 11.01 0.29
N PHE A 104 -2.66 11.94 -0.48
CA PHE A 104 -1.82 11.67 -1.65
C PHE A 104 -0.65 12.64 -1.67
N TRP A 105 0.56 12.11 -1.84
CA TRP A 105 1.76 12.94 -1.99
C TRP A 105 2.87 12.30 -2.79
N THR A 106 3.89 13.11 -3.07
CA THR A 106 5.11 12.73 -3.79
C THR A 106 6.33 13.11 -2.97
N VAL A 107 7.25 12.17 -2.74
CA VAL A 107 8.60 12.48 -2.26
C VAL A 107 9.57 12.60 -3.44
N PHE A 108 10.43 13.60 -3.41
CA PHE A 108 11.44 13.89 -4.44
C PHE A 108 12.83 13.66 -3.87
N LEU A 109 13.52 12.64 -4.38
CA LEU A 109 14.87 12.25 -3.97
C LEU A 109 15.84 12.37 -5.15
N ALA A 110 17.14 12.28 -4.89
CA ALA A 110 18.17 12.36 -5.93
C ALA A 110 18.00 11.31 -7.06
N GLY A 111 17.39 10.16 -6.77
CA GLY A 111 17.14 9.08 -7.73
C GLY A 111 15.87 9.23 -8.57
N GLY A 112 14.98 10.17 -8.22
CA GLY A 112 13.65 10.31 -8.81
C GLY A 112 12.58 10.54 -7.74
N GLN A 113 11.32 10.41 -8.12
CA GLN A 113 10.18 10.59 -7.22
C GLN A 113 9.49 9.27 -6.89
N ILE A 114 8.81 9.22 -5.74
CA ILE A 114 7.91 8.12 -5.34
C ILE A 114 6.57 8.75 -4.93
N THR A 115 5.46 8.24 -5.45
CA THR A 115 4.11 8.69 -5.10
C THR A 115 3.42 7.68 -4.19
N VAL A 116 2.68 8.17 -3.20
CA VAL A 116 1.92 7.34 -2.26
C VAL A 116 0.49 7.84 -2.09
N GLU A 117 -0.42 6.93 -1.72
CA GLU A 117 -1.82 7.22 -1.41
C GLU A 117 -2.30 6.34 -0.25
N GLY A 118 -3.10 6.90 0.67
CA GLY A 118 -3.64 6.18 1.82
C GLY A 118 -3.95 7.06 3.03
N PRO A 119 -4.35 6.46 4.16
CA PRO A 119 -4.84 7.19 5.32
C PRO A 119 -3.71 7.79 6.16
N TYR A 120 -4.02 8.89 6.87
CA TYR A 120 -3.27 9.42 8.00
C TYR A 120 -4.20 9.55 9.22
N ASN A 121 -3.77 9.07 10.39
CA ASN A 121 -4.56 9.08 11.62
C ASN A 121 -4.10 10.18 12.60
N ASP A 122 -5.02 11.05 13.03
CA ASP A 122 -4.74 12.16 13.97
C ASP A 122 -4.35 11.70 15.39
N ASN A 123 -4.48 10.40 15.67
CA ASN A 123 -4.19 9.83 16.99
C ASN A 123 -2.72 9.43 17.18
N GLY A 124 -1.85 9.72 16.20
CA GLY A 124 -0.43 9.37 16.21
C GLY A 124 -0.14 7.90 15.99
N THR A 125 -1.14 7.09 15.63
CA THR A 125 -0.90 5.70 15.22
C THR A 125 -0.34 5.64 13.81
N ASP A 126 0.61 4.74 13.61
CA ASP A 126 1.19 4.47 12.30
C ASP A 126 0.11 4.13 11.27
N THR A 127 0.33 4.62 10.06
CA THR A 127 -0.51 4.30 8.91
C THR A 127 0.35 3.73 7.80
N THR A 128 -0.27 2.90 6.96
CA THR A 128 0.39 2.31 5.81
C THR A 128 -0.29 2.80 4.54
N LEU A 129 0.51 3.37 3.65
CA LEU A 129 0.09 3.91 2.38
C LEU A 129 0.61 3.06 1.23
N ALA A 130 -0.15 2.98 0.15
CA ALA A 130 0.25 2.27 -1.05
C ALA A 130 1.22 3.13 -1.86
N ILE A 131 2.32 2.54 -2.33
CA ILE A 131 3.16 3.16 -3.37
C ILE A 131 2.42 3.03 -4.71
N THR A 132 2.05 4.16 -5.30
CA THR A 132 1.24 4.22 -6.53
C THR A 132 2.08 4.46 -7.79
N GLY A 133 3.36 4.79 -7.65
CA GLY A 133 4.28 4.95 -8.76
C GLY A 133 5.59 5.66 -8.41
N GLY A 134 6.39 5.93 -9.44
CA GLY A 134 7.62 6.67 -9.30
C GLY A 134 8.27 7.03 -10.63
N THR A 135 9.43 7.66 -10.58
CA THR A 135 10.22 8.07 -11.75
C THR A 135 11.71 7.75 -11.58
N GLY A 136 12.51 7.87 -12.64
CA GLY A 136 13.96 7.65 -12.57
C GLY A 136 14.32 6.25 -12.08
N ALA A 137 15.13 6.16 -11.03
CA ALA A 137 15.50 4.92 -10.36
C ALA A 137 14.29 4.18 -9.75
N PHE A 138 13.19 4.88 -9.53
CA PHE A 138 11.95 4.38 -8.91
C PHE A 138 10.80 4.21 -9.91
N LYS A 139 11.07 4.19 -11.22
CA LYS A 139 10.00 4.10 -12.25
C LYS A 139 9.09 2.87 -12.11
N GLU A 140 9.62 1.76 -11.58
CA GLU A 140 8.86 0.53 -11.32
C GLU A 140 8.45 0.38 -9.85
N ALA A 141 8.61 1.41 -9.02
CA ALA A 141 8.30 1.33 -7.59
C ALA A 141 6.84 0.94 -7.33
N ARG A 142 6.67 -0.13 -6.57
CA ARG A 142 5.43 -0.62 -5.95
C ARG A 142 5.72 -0.91 -4.48
N GLY A 143 4.70 -1.34 -3.73
CA GLY A 143 4.84 -1.71 -2.33
C GLY A 143 4.09 -0.74 -1.43
N GLN A 144 4.67 -0.42 -0.28
CA GLN A 144 4.00 0.36 0.74
C GLN A 144 4.95 1.33 1.44
N MET A 145 4.38 2.30 2.16
CA MET A 145 5.12 3.23 2.98
C MET A 145 4.45 3.32 4.36
N VAL A 146 5.24 3.14 5.42
CA VAL A 146 4.78 3.38 6.79
C VAL A 146 5.04 4.83 7.16
N LEU A 147 3.97 5.52 7.52
CA LEU A 147 4.00 6.87 8.08
C LEU A 147 3.95 6.76 9.62
N HIS A 148 5.00 7.20 10.28
CA HIS A 148 5.11 7.22 11.75
C HIS A 148 5.35 8.66 12.23
N ASP A 149 4.64 9.09 13.27
CA ASP A 149 4.84 10.40 13.92
C ASP A 149 6.05 10.31 14.86
N HIS A 150 7.18 10.89 14.44
CA HIS A 150 8.50 10.69 15.04
C HIS A 150 8.54 11.06 16.54
N PHE A 151 7.82 12.12 16.92
CA PHE A 151 7.74 12.62 18.29
C PHE A 151 6.35 12.50 18.91
N GLY A 152 5.34 12.05 18.15
CA GLY A 152 3.94 12.03 18.59
C GLY A 152 3.33 13.44 18.71
N ASN A 153 3.85 14.42 17.95
CA ASN A 153 3.45 15.81 18.02
C ASN A 153 3.06 16.42 16.66
N GLY A 154 3.15 15.63 15.58
CA GLY A 154 2.81 16.04 14.22
C GLY A 154 3.74 17.08 13.60
N THR A 155 4.99 17.21 14.05
CA THR A 155 5.97 18.14 13.45
C THR A 155 7.01 17.45 12.59
N GLU A 156 7.26 16.16 12.83
CA GLU A 156 8.22 15.36 12.08
C GLU A 156 7.69 13.95 11.90
N TYR A 157 7.88 13.40 10.71
CA TYR A 157 7.35 12.09 10.35
C TYR A 157 8.44 11.22 9.73
N ASP A 158 8.53 9.96 10.19
CA ASP A 158 9.30 8.95 9.50
C ASP A 158 8.50 8.44 8.31
N PHE A 159 9.03 8.63 7.11
CA PHE A 159 8.56 7.95 5.90
C PHE A 159 9.45 6.74 5.63
N ILE A 160 8.89 5.56 5.82
CA ILE A 160 9.59 4.29 5.62
C ILE A 160 9.01 3.59 4.40
N TYR A 161 9.61 3.81 3.24
CA TYR A 161 9.20 3.18 1.98
C TYR A 161 9.78 1.78 1.87
N GLU A 162 8.91 0.80 1.70
CA GLU A 162 9.23 -0.59 1.39
C GLU A 162 8.97 -0.79 -0.10
N VAL A 163 10.01 -0.53 -0.90
CA VAL A 163 9.91 -0.49 -2.35
C VAL A 163 10.21 -1.85 -2.95
N GLU A 164 9.26 -2.34 -3.74
CA GLU A 164 9.44 -3.47 -4.65
C GLU A 164 9.82 -2.97 -6.05
N LEU A 165 11.01 -3.33 -6.53
CA LEU A 165 11.51 -3.04 -7.88
C LEU A 165 11.61 -4.29 -8.76
#